data_AF-A0A842Q474-F1
#
_entry.id   AF-A0A842Q474-F1
#
_cell.length_a   1.000
_cell.length_b   1.000
_cell.length_c   1.000
_cell.angle_alpha   90.00
_cell.angle_beta   90.00
_cell.angle_gamma   90.00
#
_symmetry.space_group_name_H-M   'P 1'
#
loop_
_entity.id
_entity.type
_entity.pdbx_description
1 polymer ?
#
loop_
_entity_poly.entity_id
_entity_poly.type
_entity_poly.pdbx_seq_one_letter_code
_entity_poly.pdbx_strand_id
1 'polypeptide(L)'
;MRGKIKYYGYFWVTLGLFIMSISLHWTFAWYSYIQEQIAHKQPIEFTDYFNQTFRDTMENWQSEFLQLIWQVAGLSILWYVGSAQSKEANDRLEEKVDLLIQKLDTENGKKLIQELDKKYPRKP
;
A
#
# COMPACT_ATOMS: atom_id res chain seq x y z
N MET A 1 2.99 19.67 27.87
CA MET A 1 2.28 18.81 26.89
C MET A 1 2.64 19.07 25.41
N ARG A 2 3.83 19.57 25.08
CA ARG A 2 4.17 20.03 23.70
C ARG A 2 4.98 19.01 22.85
N GLY A 3 5.25 17.81 23.39
CA GLY A 3 6.18 16.83 22.81
C GLY A 3 5.54 15.72 21.95
N LYS A 4 4.26 15.37 22.14
CA LYS A 4 3.65 14.20 21.46
C LYS A 4 3.16 14.49 20.03
N ILE A 5 2.85 15.74 19.70
CA ILE A 5 2.34 16.13 18.36
C ILE A 5 3.41 16.00 17.26
N LYS A 6 4.70 16.19 17.59
CA LYS A 6 5.78 16.16 16.61
C LYS A 6 6.02 14.77 15.99
N TYR A 7 5.67 13.69 16.68
CA TYR A 7 5.86 12.32 16.19
C TYR A 7 4.78 11.87 15.20
N TYR A 8 3.70 12.65 15.03
CA TYR A 8 2.56 12.34 14.15
C TYR A 8 2.36 13.39 13.05
N GLY A 9 3.41 14.12 12.66
CA GLY A 9 3.31 15.18 11.65
C GLY A 9 2.65 14.72 10.35
N TYR A 10 3.03 13.52 9.86
CA TYR A 10 2.41 12.92 8.67
C TYR A 10 0.90 12.72 8.85
N PHE A 11 0.47 12.10 9.96
CA PHE A 11 -0.96 11.87 10.24
C PHE A 11 -1.76 13.17 10.27
N TRP A 12 -1.24 14.23 10.88
CA TRP A 12 -1.96 15.51 10.95
C TRP A 12 -2.06 16.21 9.60
N VAL A 13 -0.98 16.16 8.80
CA VAL A 13 -1.00 16.72 7.44
C VAL A 13 -1.99 15.96 6.56
N THR A 14 -1.95 14.63 6.57
CA THR A 14 -2.87 13.81 5.77
C THR A 14 -4.32 13.94 6.23
N LEU A 15 -4.56 13.99 7.55
CA LEU A 15 -5.89 14.25 8.09
C LEU A 15 -6.42 15.63 7.67
N GLY A 16 -5.56 16.65 7.69
CA GLY A 16 -5.92 17.99 7.21
C GLY A 16 -6.31 17.99 5.72
N LEU A 17 -5.51 17.36 4.87
CA LEU A 17 -5.81 17.20 3.44
C LEU A 17 -7.09 16.39 3.22
N PHE A 18 -7.33 15.34 4.02
CA PHE A 18 -8.54 14.53 3.96
C PHE A 18 -9.79 15.34 4.32
N ILE A 19 -9.77 16.08 5.43
CA ILE A 19 -10.87 16.94 5.86
C ILE A 19 -11.15 18.03 4.80
N MET A 20 -10.09 18.63 4.25
CA MET A 20 -10.22 19.61 3.17
C MET A 20 -10.88 18.99 1.93
N SER A 21 -10.41 17.81 1.53
CA SER A 21 -10.93 17.09 0.36
C SER A 21 -12.39 16.69 0.52
N ILE A 22 -12.79 16.10 1.66
CA ILE A 22 -14.18 15.69 1.89
C ILE A 22 -15.11 16.92 1.98
N SER A 23 -14.64 18.01 2.58
CA SER A 23 -15.41 19.27 2.65
C SER A 23 -15.64 19.87 1.27
N LEU A 24 -14.60 19.87 0.41
CA LEU A 24 -14.72 20.31 -0.97
C LEU A 24 -15.68 19.41 -1.75
N HIS A 25 -15.55 18.08 -1.62
CA HIS A 25 -16.44 17.12 -2.28
C HIS A 25 -17.91 17.39 -1.93
N TRP A 26 -18.24 17.50 -0.65
CA TRP A 26 -19.60 17.78 -0.21
C TRP A 26 -20.09 19.15 -0.69
N THR A 27 -19.25 20.17 -0.63
CA THR A 27 -19.58 21.52 -1.12
C THR A 27 -19.92 21.52 -2.62
N PHE A 28 -19.12 20.85 -3.44
CA PHE A 28 -19.41 20.74 -4.88
C PHE A 28 -20.61 19.84 -5.18
N ALA A 29 -20.80 18.77 -4.41
CA ALA A 29 -22.01 17.94 -4.49
C ALA A 29 -23.27 18.77 -4.20
N TRP A 30 -23.22 19.70 -3.24
CA TRP A 30 -24.35 20.59 -2.94
C TRP A 30 -24.69 21.48 -4.13
N TYR A 31 -23.68 22.08 -4.77
CA TYR A 31 -23.90 22.87 -5.96
C TYR A 31 -24.47 22.04 -7.12
N SER A 32 -23.98 20.81 -7.34
CA SER A 32 -24.53 19.91 -8.36
C SER A 32 -25.99 19.56 -8.07
N TYR A 33 -26.28 19.17 -6.82
CA TYR A 33 -27.62 18.80 -6.38
C TYR A 33 -28.62 19.94 -6.61
N ILE A 34 -28.29 21.16 -6.18
CA ILE A 34 -29.17 22.33 -6.41
C ILE A 34 -29.45 22.52 -7.90
N GLN A 35 -28.42 22.44 -8.74
CA GLN A 35 -28.57 22.65 -10.19
C GLN A 35 -29.47 21.58 -10.82
N GLU A 36 -29.33 20.32 -10.39
CA GLU A 36 -30.21 19.22 -10.80
C GLU A 36 -31.65 19.44 -10.34
N GLN A 37 -31.88 19.78 -9.07
CA GLN A 37 -33.23 20.04 -8.56
C GLN A 37 -33.91 21.19 -9.32
N ILE A 38 -33.19 22.28 -9.60
CA ILE A 38 -33.69 23.41 -10.39
C ILE A 38 -34.03 22.97 -11.82
N ALA A 39 -33.14 22.22 -12.48
CA ALA A 39 -33.35 21.73 -13.83
C ALA A 39 -34.56 20.80 -13.93
N HIS A 40 -34.78 19.98 -12.91
CA HIS A 40 -35.89 19.03 -12.83
C HIS A 40 -37.18 19.60 -12.19
N LYS A 41 -37.16 20.88 -11.76
CA LYS A 41 -38.27 21.54 -11.04
C LYS A 41 -38.71 20.78 -9.77
N GLN A 42 -37.74 20.19 -9.08
CA GLN A 42 -37.93 19.44 -7.86
C GLN A 42 -37.59 20.31 -6.64
N PRO A 43 -38.18 20.04 -5.46
CA PRO A 43 -37.84 20.77 -4.24
C PRO A 43 -36.40 20.46 -3.79
N ILE A 44 -35.73 21.46 -3.23
CA ILE A 44 -34.39 21.29 -2.64
C ILE A 44 -34.58 20.79 -1.20
N GLU A 45 -34.31 19.52 -0.97
CA GLU A 45 -34.39 18.90 0.36
C GLU A 45 -33.01 18.50 0.87
N PHE A 46 -32.65 18.98 2.06
CA PHE A 46 -31.34 18.69 2.66
C PHE A 46 -31.13 17.20 2.95
N THR A 47 -32.20 16.50 3.34
CA THR A 47 -32.15 15.06 3.64
C THR A 47 -31.80 14.24 2.40
N ASP A 48 -32.36 14.59 1.24
CA ASP A 48 -32.09 13.91 -0.02
C ASP A 48 -30.66 14.15 -0.47
N TYR A 49 -30.21 15.40 -0.43
CA TYR A 49 -28.81 15.75 -0.67
C TYR A 49 -27.84 14.97 0.24
N PHE A 50 -28.12 14.92 1.54
CA PHE A 50 -27.29 14.22 2.51
C PHE A 50 -27.23 12.73 2.18
N ASN A 51 -28.37 12.09 1.93
CA ASN A 51 -28.45 10.67 1.60
C ASN A 51 -27.73 10.33 0.28
N GLN A 52 -27.90 11.18 -0.74
CA GLN A 52 -27.22 11.02 -2.03
C GLN A 52 -25.71 11.17 -1.88
N THR A 53 -25.25 12.30 -1.33
CA THR A 53 -23.82 12.59 -1.18
C THR A 53 -23.12 11.59 -0.26
N PHE A 54 -23.81 11.14 0.80
CA PHE A 54 -23.28 10.10 1.68
C PHE A 54 -23.15 8.75 0.97
N ARG A 55 -24.15 8.36 0.18
CA ARG A 55 -24.07 7.16 -0.67
C ARG A 55 -22.90 7.26 -1.64
N ASP A 56 -22.78 8.36 -2.38
CA ASP A 56 -21.70 8.58 -3.34
C ASP A 56 -20.32 8.52 -2.65
N THR A 57 -20.22 9.11 -1.45
CA THR A 57 -19.01 9.03 -0.61
C THR A 57 -18.70 7.57 -0.23
N MET A 58 -19.71 6.80 0.20
CA MET A 58 -19.52 5.40 0.62
C MET A 58 -19.23 4.47 -0.55
N GLU A 59 -19.82 4.70 -1.73
CA GLU A 59 -19.54 3.94 -2.95
C GLU A 59 -18.12 4.19 -3.43
N ASN A 60 -17.67 5.45 -3.44
CA ASN A 60 -16.28 5.78 -3.72
C ASN A 60 -15.34 5.07 -2.73
N TRP A 61 -15.62 5.18 -1.43
CA TRP A 61 -14.84 4.50 -0.38
C TRP A 61 -14.79 2.99 -0.61
N GLN A 62 -15.94 2.34 -0.82
CA GLN A 62 -16.02 0.91 -1.10
C GLN A 62 -15.12 0.50 -2.26
N SER A 63 -15.18 1.24 -3.38
CA SER A 63 -14.40 0.94 -4.57
C SER A 63 -12.89 1.08 -4.34
N GLU A 64 -12.45 2.14 -3.65
CA GLU A 64 -11.05 2.36 -3.31
C GLU A 64 -10.51 1.30 -2.35
N PHE A 65 -11.28 0.88 -1.34
CA PHE A 65 -10.89 -0.24 -0.46
C PHE A 65 -10.75 -1.54 -1.24
N LEU A 66 -11.71 -1.84 -2.11
CA LEU A 66 -11.64 -3.04 -2.94
C LEU A 66 -10.41 -3.00 -3.85
N GLN A 67 -10.11 -1.85 -4.46
CA GLN A 67 -8.92 -1.65 -5.28
C GLN A 67 -7.63 -1.85 -4.47
N LEU A 68 -7.50 -1.21 -3.30
CA LEU A 68 -6.32 -1.34 -2.45
C LEU A 68 -6.12 -2.78 -1.98
N ILE A 69 -7.19 -3.46 -1.57
CA ILE A 69 -7.15 -4.88 -1.20
C ILE A 69 -6.70 -5.71 -2.38
N TRP A 70 -7.28 -5.52 -3.56
CA TRP A 70 -6.92 -6.25 -4.76
C TRP A 70 -5.46 -6.01 -5.18
N GLN A 71 -4.99 -4.76 -5.10
CA GLN A 71 -3.61 -4.42 -5.40
C GLN A 71 -2.65 -5.08 -4.41
N VAL A 72 -2.87 -4.93 -3.11
CA VAL A 72 -1.98 -5.50 -2.08
C VAL A 72 -2.03 -7.02 -2.10
N ALA A 73 -3.22 -7.61 -2.07
CA ALA A 73 -3.39 -9.06 -2.05
C ALA A 73 -2.94 -9.69 -3.38
N GLY A 74 -3.34 -9.11 -4.51
CA GLY A 74 -2.96 -9.56 -5.84
C GLY A 74 -1.45 -9.49 -6.06
N LEU A 75 -0.80 -8.36 -5.72
CA LEU A 75 0.66 -8.25 -5.79
C LEU A 75 1.35 -9.19 -4.81
N SER A 76 0.81 -9.38 -3.60
CA SER A 76 1.38 -10.33 -2.63
C SER A 76 1.31 -11.77 -3.13
N ILE A 77 0.20 -12.16 -3.77
CA ILE A 77 0.04 -13.49 -4.38
C ILE A 77 0.98 -13.65 -5.58
N LEU A 78 1.04 -12.67 -6.48
CA LEU A 78 1.94 -12.71 -7.63
C LEU A 78 3.41 -12.73 -7.21
N TRP A 79 3.76 -12.00 -6.15
CA TRP A 79 5.09 -12.08 -5.54
C TRP A 79 5.33 -13.48 -4.97
N TYR A 80 4.42 -14.01 -4.16
CA TYR A 80 4.56 -15.33 -3.54
C TYR A 80 4.66 -16.47 -4.56
N VAL A 81 3.85 -16.44 -5.62
CA VAL A 81 3.80 -17.51 -6.65
C VAL A 81 4.83 -17.28 -7.76
N GLY A 82 5.10 -16.03 -8.12
CA GLY A 82 5.92 -15.63 -9.27
C GLY A 82 7.38 -15.31 -8.95
N SER A 83 7.80 -15.29 -7.69
CA SER A 83 9.19 -15.00 -7.34
C SER A 83 10.18 -16.16 -7.56
N ALA A 84 9.94 -17.04 -8.54
CA ALA A 84 10.98 -17.97 -9.01
C ALA A 84 12.28 -17.21 -9.36
N GLN A 85 12.14 -15.98 -9.86
CA GLN A 85 13.23 -15.05 -10.11
C GLN A 85 13.98 -14.59 -8.84
N SER A 86 13.30 -14.46 -7.68
CA SER A 86 13.98 -14.10 -6.43
C SER A 86 14.77 -15.28 -5.87
N LYS A 87 14.27 -16.50 -6.03
CA LYS A 87 14.98 -17.72 -5.65
C LYS A 87 16.23 -17.90 -6.51
N GLU A 88 16.07 -17.86 -7.83
CA GLU A 88 17.20 -17.94 -8.77
C GLU A 88 18.22 -16.81 -8.55
N ALA A 89 17.77 -15.58 -8.26
CA ALA A 89 18.67 -14.48 -7.93
C ALA A 89 19.44 -14.72 -6.62
N ASN A 90 18.81 -15.30 -5.59
CA ASN A 90 19.47 -15.64 -4.33
C ASN A 90 20.49 -16.77 -4.52
N ASP A 91 20.11 -17.83 -5.22
CA ASP A 91 20.99 -18.98 -5.52
C ASP A 91 22.24 -18.51 -6.27
N ARG A 92 22.07 -17.65 -7.28
CA ARG A 92 23.19 -17.05 -8.03
C ARG A 92 24.05 -16.12 -7.19
N LEU A 93 23.49 -15.49 -6.17
CA LEU A 93 24.24 -14.64 -5.23
C LEU A 93 25.07 -15.50 -4.27
N GLU A 94 24.47 -16.56 -3.72
CA GLU A 94 25.16 -17.54 -2.87
C GLU A 94 26.33 -18.17 -3.63
N GLU A 95 26.13 -18.62 -4.87
CA GLU A 95 27.21 -19.17 -5.70
C GLU A 95 28.36 -18.17 -5.92
N LYS A 96 28.04 -16.90 -6.22
CA LYS A 96 29.08 -15.86 -6.40
C LYS A 96 29.86 -15.62 -5.12
N VAL A 97 29.19 -15.61 -3.97
CA VAL A 97 29.84 -15.45 -2.65
C VAL A 97 30.72 -16.65 -2.34
N ASP A 98 30.26 -17.88 -2.60
CA ASP A 98 31.04 -19.10 -2.43
C ASP A 98 32.33 -19.07 -3.26
N LEU A 99 32.23 -18.61 -4.52
CA LEU A 99 33.39 -18.44 -5.40
C LEU A 99 34.38 -17.38 -4.88
N LEU A 100 33.89 -16.30 -4.28
CA LEU A 100 34.75 -15.28 -3.67
C LEU A 100 35.47 -15.82 -2.44
N ILE A 101 34.77 -16.53 -1.55
CA ILE A 101 35.36 -17.15 -0.36
C ILE A 101 36.45 -18.14 -0.75
N GLN A 102 36.19 -18.99 -1.75
CA GLN A 102 37.18 -19.95 -2.24
C GLN A 102 38.41 -19.29 -2.88
N LYS A 103 38.26 -18.11 -3.50
CA LYS A 103 39.38 -17.36 -4.08
C LYS A 103 40.18 -16.58 -3.04
N LEU A 104 39.54 -16.11 -1.97
CA LEU A 104 40.18 -15.37 -0.88
C LEU A 104 40.92 -16.30 0.09
N ASP A 105 40.37 -17.48 0.35
CA ASP A 105 40.98 -18.50 1.20
C ASP A 105 40.90 -19.87 0.52
N THR A 106 41.96 -20.22 -0.23
CA THR A 106 42.05 -21.47 -0.97
C THR A 106 42.23 -22.71 -0.09
N GLU A 107 42.64 -22.56 1.17
CA GLU A 107 42.91 -23.68 2.08
C GLU A 107 41.70 -24.01 2.96
N ASN A 108 41.04 -22.99 3.52
CA ASN A 108 39.93 -23.17 4.46
C ASN A 108 38.56 -22.73 3.90
N GLY A 109 38.51 -22.06 2.74
CA GLY A 109 37.26 -21.51 2.20
C GLY A 109 36.14 -22.55 2.06
N LYS A 110 36.45 -23.78 1.66
CA LYS A 110 35.45 -24.87 1.58
C LYS A 110 34.90 -25.29 2.94
N LYS A 111 35.75 -25.34 3.97
CA LYS A 111 35.32 -25.67 5.34
C LYS A 111 34.44 -24.55 5.90
N LEU A 112 34.82 -23.30 5.65
CA LEU A 112 34.05 -22.14 6.09
C LEU A 112 32.65 -22.13 5.46
N ILE A 113 32.52 -22.41 4.16
CA ILE A 113 31.22 -22.53 3.48
C ILE A 113 30.38 -23.64 4.14
N GLN A 114 30.96 -24.82 4.39
CA GLN A 114 30.25 -25.94 5.03
C GLN A 114 29.78 -25.61 6.46
N GLU A 115 30.59 -24.90 7.24
CA GLU A 115 30.21 -24.43 8.57
C GLU A 115 29.07 -23.41 8.51
N LEU A 116 29.12 -22.49 7.53
CA LEU A 116 28.07 -21.51 7.29
C LEU A 116 26.76 -22.18 6.87
N ASP A 117 26.80 -23.13 5.93
CA ASP A 117 25.62 -23.89 5.49
C ASP A 117 25.00 -24.72 6.62
N LYS A 118 25.84 -25.25 7.54
CA LYS A 118 25.35 -25.98 8.73
C LYS A 118 24.68 -25.04 9.73
N LYS A 119 25.21 -23.82 9.89
CA LYS A 119 24.67 -22.82 10.83
C LYS A 119 23.43 -22.10 10.26
N TYR A 120 23.40 -21.89 8.94
CA TYR A 120 22.35 -21.22 8.20
C TYR A 120 21.98 -22.06 6.98
N PRO A 121 21.07 -23.04 7.13
CA PRO A 121 20.68 -23.92 6.03
C PRO A 121 20.11 -23.12 4.87
N ARG A 122 20.57 -23.43 3.65
CA ARG A 122 20.06 -22.82 2.42
C ARG A 122 18.56 -23.09 2.28
N LYS A 123 17.81 -22.09 1.83
CA LYS A 123 16.36 -22.23 1.65
C LYS A 123 16.10 -23.18 0.47
N PRO A 124 15.18 -24.16 0.63
CA PRO A 124 14.93 -25.18 -0.39
C PRO A 124 14.26 -24.65 -1.65
#